data_AF-A0A845Y8B9-F1
#
_entry.id   AF-A0A845Y8B9-F1
#
_cell.length_a   1.000
_cell.length_b   1.000
_cell.length_c   1.000
_cell.angle_alpha   90.00
_cell.angle_beta   90.00
_cell.angle_gamma   90.00
#
_symmetry.space_group_name_H-M   'P 1'
#
loop_
_entity.id
_entity.type
_entity.pdbx_description
1 polymer ?
#
loop_
_entity_poly.entity_id
_entity_poly.type
_entity_poly.pdbx_seq_one_letter_code
_entity_poly.pdbx_strand_id
1 'polypeptide(L)'
;MKVINSVANPISQSHQLTDCIGKVFIIAYKESTQLLEETLAKEGLPCEVLRQQPQLEYKNFSPSYLCLLNHRRAWEEATQQSKPTLIVEADFVPVLGLGKLPLPFNPHQTDVGVSWLYTCASQVYYVSPDGYAQGFSTSMVAYIVTPYAAQYLIELAEKVKQEIGTSNYSSWDSEIDSVLLAKQLKNYIPFQNYGEHGGLPNPEHHRHGLSKTHRADILYGKLAFVPSYAVEGGNSQLKFLSVRLQARLKGIARLVIGKFLRVPVIKGSSTPGRLISFAVRRQLSMRL
;
A
#
# COMPACT_ATOMS: atom_id res chain seq x y z
N MET A 1 -25.03 -30.21 19.86
CA MET A 1 -24.13 -29.04 20.00
C MET A 1 -22.95 -29.27 19.08
N LYS A 2 -22.97 -28.72 17.87
CA LYS A 2 -21.94 -28.97 16.84
C LYS A 2 -20.75 -28.05 17.12
N VAL A 3 -19.62 -28.66 17.41
CA VAL A 3 -18.30 -28.01 17.47
C VAL A 3 -18.09 -27.31 16.13
N ILE A 4 -17.98 -25.99 16.15
CA ILE A 4 -17.64 -25.18 14.99
C ILE A 4 -16.17 -25.45 14.73
N ASN A 5 -15.90 -26.29 13.73
CA ASN A 5 -14.55 -26.52 13.20
C ASN A 5 -13.93 -25.17 12.84
N SER A 6 -12.77 -24.89 13.42
CA SER A 6 -11.90 -23.80 12.99
C SER A 6 -11.49 -24.09 11.54
N VAL A 7 -12.10 -23.40 10.60
CA VAL A 7 -11.58 -23.38 9.23
C VAL A 7 -10.33 -22.51 9.27
N ALA A 8 -9.19 -23.19 9.20
CA ALA A 8 -7.87 -22.61 9.03
C ALA A 8 -7.88 -21.52 7.93
N ASN A 9 -6.95 -20.56 8.04
CA ASN A 9 -6.51 -19.79 6.87
C ASN A 9 -6.35 -20.77 5.69
N PRO A 10 -6.75 -20.43 4.46
CA PRO A 10 -6.43 -21.28 3.32
C PRO A 10 -4.91 -21.28 3.12
N ILE A 11 -4.23 -22.20 3.80
CA ILE A 11 -2.83 -22.56 3.60
C ILE A 11 -2.83 -23.53 2.42
N SER A 12 -3.02 -23.00 1.21
CA SER A 12 -2.55 -23.67 0.00
C SER A 12 -1.31 -22.91 -0.42
N GLN A 13 -0.13 -23.46 -0.08
CA GLN A 13 1.21 -22.93 -0.42
C GLN A 13 1.30 -21.40 -0.43
N SER A 14 1.25 -20.79 0.76
CA SER A 14 1.45 -19.35 0.88
C SER A 14 2.88 -18.99 0.51
N HIS A 15 3.10 -18.59 -0.75
CA HIS A 15 4.35 -18.00 -1.18
C HIS A 15 4.67 -16.78 -0.32
N GLN A 16 5.89 -16.74 0.23
CA GLN A 16 6.32 -15.62 1.07
C GLN A 16 6.76 -14.45 0.17
N LEU A 17 6.72 -13.24 0.70
CA LEU A 17 7.24 -12.07 -0.03
C LEU A 17 8.67 -12.29 -0.51
N THR A 18 9.53 -12.84 0.34
CA THR A 18 10.95 -13.10 0.02
C THR A 18 11.15 -14.09 -1.13
N ASP A 19 10.22 -15.02 -1.37
CA ASP A 19 10.32 -15.99 -2.46
C ASP A 19 10.00 -15.35 -3.83
N CYS A 20 9.13 -14.34 -3.83
CA CYS A 20 8.51 -13.79 -5.03
C CYS A 20 9.08 -12.45 -5.46
N ILE A 21 9.58 -11.63 -4.53
CA ILE A 21 10.12 -10.30 -4.83
C ILE A 21 11.56 -10.43 -5.35
N GLY A 22 11.83 -9.84 -6.52
CA GLY A 22 13.17 -9.83 -7.11
C GLY A 22 14.04 -8.68 -6.61
N LYS A 23 13.43 -7.52 -6.38
CA LYS A 23 14.12 -6.29 -6.01
C LYS A 23 13.26 -5.45 -5.08
N VAL A 24 13.90 -4.71 -4.19
CA VAL A 24 13.26 -3.78 -3.25
C VAL A 24 13.86 -2.40 -3.43
N PHE A 25 13.01 -1.40 -3.62
CA PHE A 25 13.41 0.01 -3.66
C PHE A 25 12.80 0.79 -2.52
N ILE A 26 13.63 1.56 -1.82
CA ILE A 26 13.16 2.63 -0.93
C ILE A 26 13.28 3.93 -1.69
N ILE A 27 12.17 4.64 -1.86
CA ILE A 27 12.19 5.98 -2.44
C ILE A 27 12.29 7.01 -1.33
N ALA A 28 13.25 7.93 -1.47
CA ALA A 28 13.53 8.96 -0.48
C ALA A 28 13.94 10.26 -1.14
N TYR A 29 13.86 11.36 -0.41
CA TYR A 29 14.53 12.62 -0.76
C TYR A 29 15.64 12.91 0.25
N LYS A 30 15.29 13.42 1.43
CA LYS A 30 16.22 13.83 2.50
C LYS A 30 16.11 12.98 3.76
N GLU A 31 15.09 12.14 3.82
CA GLU A 31 14.77 11.30 4.95
C GLU A 31 15.91 10.30 5.20
N SER A 32 16.20 10.05 6.48
CA SER A 32 17.05 8.93 6.87
C SER A 32 16.27 7.63 6.67
N THR A 33 16.89 6.70 5.94
CA THR A 33 16.30 5.40 5.60
C THR A 33 16.94 4.25 6.36
N GLN A 34 17.98 4.53 7.15
CA GLN A 34 18.83 3.50 7.77
C GLN A 34 18.04 2.44 8.53
N LEU A 35 17.09 2.85 9.37
CA LEU A 35 16.30 1.92 10.17
C LEU A 35 15.39 1.04 9.31
N LEU A 36 14.83 1.59 8.23
CA LEU A 36 14.03 0.85 7.26
C LEU A 36 14.90 -0.12 6.46
N GLU A 37 16.07 0.31 5.99
CA GLU A 37 17.05 -0.52 5.27
C GLU A 37 17.48 -1.72 6.12
N GLU A 38 17.92 -1.48 7.36
CA GLU A 38 18.33 -2.53 8.29
C GLU A 38 17.18 -3.50 8.59
N THR A 39 15.95 -2.99 8.70
CA THR A 39 14.78 -3.82 8.95
C THR A 39 14.47 -4.70 7.74
N LEU A 40 14.42 -4.15 6.53
CA LEU A 40 14.16 -4.92 5.32
C LEU A 40 15.26 -5.96 5.06
N ALA A 41 16.53 -5.61 5.28
CA ALA A 41 17.64 -6.55 5.16
C ALA A 41 17.51 -7.73 6.13
N LYS A 42 17.14 -7.49 7.40
CA LYS A 42 16.87 -8.54 8.39
C LYS A 42 15.70 -9.45 8.02
N GLU A 43 14.75 -8.91 7.27
CA GLU A 43 13.59 -9.65 6.75
C GLU A 43 13.90 -10.41 5.44
N GLY A 44 15.15 -10.43 4.96
CA GLY A 44 15.54 -11.09 3.72
C GLY A 44 15.17 -10.32 2.45
N LEU A 45 14.91 -9.01 2.59
CA LEU A 45 14.47 -8.10 1.54
C LEU A 45 15.53 -6.99 1.34
N PRO A 46 16.76 -7.32 0.88
CA PRO A 46 17.80 -6.31 0.67
C PRO A 46 17.31 -5.26 -0.33
N CYS A 47 17.54 -4.00 0.01
CA CYS A 47 16.96 -2.86 -0.71
C CYS A 47 18.02 -1.92 -1.27
N GLU A 48 17.61 -1.17 -2.28
CA GLU A 48 18.34 -0.06 -2.83
C GLU A 48 17.58 1.24 -2.58
N VAL A 49 18.28 2.28 -2.17
CA VAL A 49 17.66 3.59 -1.88
C VAL A 49 17.76 4.49 -3.11
N LEU A 50 16.61 4.81 -3.70
CA LEU A 50 16.49 5.75 -4.81
C LEU A 50 16.23 7.15 -4.26
N ARG A 51 17.32 7.93 -4.12
CA ARG A 51 17.24 9.32 -3.63
C ARG A 51 16.99 10.31 -4.76
N GLN A 52 15.95 11.15 -4.59
CA GLN A 52 15.70 12.29 -5.47
C GLN A 52 16.90 13.24 -5.44
N GLN A 53 17.48 13.49 -6.61
CA GLN A 53 18.58 14.44 -6.73
C GLN A 53 18.02 15.86 -6.86
N PRO A 54 18.59 16.86 -6.15
CA PRO A 54 18.21 18.25 -6.36
C PRO A 54 18.48 18.68 -7.81
N GLN A 55 17.47 19.22 -8.48
CA GLN A 55 17.60 19.84 -9.80
C GLN A 55 17.01 21.25 -9.76
N LEU A 56 17.57 22.18 -10.53
CA LEU A 56 17.12 23.58 -10.54
C LEU A 56 15.65 23.71 -10.99
N GLU A 57 15.24 22.87 -11.94
CA GLU A 57 13.86 22.80 -12.45
C GLU A 57 12.82 22.41 -11.39
N TYR A 58 13.22 21.62 -10.39
CA TYR A 58 12.31 21.12 -9.34
C TYR A 58 11.81 22.21 -8.41
N LYS A 59 12.46 23.39 -8.40
CA LYS A 59 12.11 24.51 -7.52
C LYS A 59 10.64 24.93 -7.65
N ASN A 60 10.06 24.80 -8.84
CA ASN A 60 8.70 25.23 -9.14
C ASN A 60 7.71 24.05 -9.25
N PHE A 61 8.13 22.83 -8.98
CA PHE A 61 7.26 21.66 -9.08
C PHE A 61 6.41 21.52 -7.81
N SER A 62 5.19 21.01 -7.96
CA SER A 62 4.36 20.69 -6.80
C SER A 62 4.97 19.50 -6.03
N PRO A 63 4.85 19.46 -4.69
CA PRO A 63 5.28 18.30 -3.92
C PRO A 63 4.63 16.99 -4.39
N SER A 64 3.36 17.01 -4.80
CA SER A 64 2.71 15.84 -5.42
C SER A 64 3.42 15.38 -6.70
N TYR A 65 3.82 16.30 -7.59
CA TYR A 65 4.53 15.94 -8.82
C TYR A 65 5.96 15.46 -8.54
N LEU A 66 6.66 16.04 -7.56
CA LEU A 66 7.96 15.53 -7.10
C LEU A 66 7.85 14.11 -6.54
N CYS A 67 6.78 13.80 -5.81
CA CYS A 67 6.47 12.44 -5.37
C CYS A 67 6.24 11.51 -6.57
N LEU A 68 5.48 11.93 -7.58
CA LEU A 68 5.29 11.15 -8.80
C LEU A 68 6.62 10.84 -9.53
N LEU A 69 7.53 11.81 -9.65
CA LEU A 69 8.85 11.58 -10.28
C LEU A 69 9.68 10.54 -9.54
N ASN A 70 9.57 10.55 -8.22
CA ASN A 70 10.19 9.58 -7.33
C ASN A 70 9.68 8.15 -7.59
N HIS A 71 8.36 7.97 -7.70
CA HIS A 71 7.77 6.68 -8.06
C HIS A 71 8.10 6.27 -9.50
N ARG A 72 8.05 7.22 -10.44
CA ARG A 72 8.39 6.99 -11.85
C ARG A 72 9.79 6.38 -12.00
N ARG A 73 10.79 6.93 -11.32
CA ARG A 73 12.16 6.39 -11.37
C ARG A 73 12.20 4.94 -10.87
N ALA A 74 11.51 4.62 -9.78
CA ALA A 74 11.42 3.25 -9.30
C ALA A 74 10.68 2.32 -10.29
N TRP A 75 9.67 2.83 -10.99
CA TRP A 75 8.99 2.09 -12.06
C TRP A 75 9.90 1.83 -13.25
N GLU A 76 10.71 2.81 -13.66
CA GLU A 76 11.72 2.64 -14.73
C GLU A 76 12.67 1.48 -14.38
N GLU A 77 13.20 1.43 -13.16
CA GLU A 77 14.03 0.31 -12.70
C GLU A 77 13.25 -1.02 -12.60
N ALA A 78 11.98 -0.97 -12.18
CA ALA A 78 11.11 -2.14 -12.09
C ALA A 78 10.82 -2.77 -13.48
N THR A 79 10.82 -1.97 -14.55
CA THR A 79 10.64 -2.51 -15.93
C THR A 79 11.79 -3.41 -16.37
N GLN A 80 12.97 -3.27 -15.76
CA GLN A 80 14.17 -4.05 -16.08
C GLN A 80 14.24 -5.38 -15.30
N GLN A 81 13.31 -5.64 -14.39
CA GLN A 81 13.32 -6.82 -13.54
C GLN A 81 12.55 -7.99 -14.20
N SER A 82 12.94 -9.22 -13.90
CA SER A 82 12.22 -10.43 -14.32
C SER A 82 11.17 -10.89 -13.30
N LYS A 83 11.23 -10.37 -12.07
CA LYS A 83 10.30 -10.65 -10.97
C LYS A 83 9.63 -9.35 -10.49
N PRO A 84 8.49 -9.45 -9.78
CA PRO A 84 7.87 -8.30 -9.15
C PRO A 84 8.83 -7.53 -8.23
N THR A 85 8.65 -6.21 -8.18
CA THR A 85 9.46 -5.29 -7.40
C THR A 85 8.64 -4.73 -6.24
N LEU A 86 9.20 -4.75 -5.02
CA LEU A 86 8.63 -4.05 -3.87
C LEU A 86 9.15 -2.62 -3.86
N ILE A 87 8.24 -1.65 -3.82
CA ILE A 87 8.56 -0.23 -3.71
C ILE A 87 7.95 0.29 -2.41
N VAL A 88 8.76 0.99 -1.62
CA VAL A 88 8.31 1.64 -0.38
C VAL A 88 8.82 3.08 -0.29
N GLU A 89 8.04 3.96 0.33
CA GLU A 89 8.48 5.29 0.71
C GLU A 89 9.37 5.24 1.96
N ALA A 90 10.26 6.22 2.11
CA ALA A 90 11.23 6.29 3.21
C ALA A 90 10.63 6.27 4.62
N ASP A 91 9.36 6.65 4.75
CA ASP A 91 8.66 6.68 6.03
C ASP A 91 7.75 5.47 6.26
N PHE A 92 7.81 4.45 5.40
CA PHE A 92 7.15 3.19 5.64
C PHE A 92 7.72 2.50 6.89
N VAL A 93 6.83 2.07 7.78
CA VAL A 93 7.18 1.28 8.96
C VAL A 93 6.62 -0.13 8.79
N PRO A 94 7.45 -1.12 8.41
CA PRO A 94 7.01 -2.48 8.23
C PRO A 94 6.64 -3.13 9.57
N VAL A 95 5.83 -4.18 9.52
CA VAL A 95 5.65 -5.08 10.66
C VAL A 95 6.84 -6.05 10.77
N LEU A 96 7.11 -6.52 11.98
CA LEU A 96 8.05 -7.61 12.22
C LEU A 96 7.61 -8.88 11.48
N GLY A 97 8.56 -9.57 10.83
CA GLY A 97 8.29 -10.77 10.05
C GLY A 97 7.78 -10.49 8.64
N LEU A 98 7.85 -9.24 8.15
CA LEU A 98 7.38 -8.83 6.81
C LEU A 98 7.79 -9.82 5.72
N GLY A 99 9.05 -10.24 5.68
CA GLY A 99 9.57 -11.07 4.59
C GLY A 99 8.91 -12.45 4.48
N LYS A 100 8.34 -12.93 5.59
CA LYS A 100 7.66 -14.22 5.70
C LYS A 100 6.14 -14.12 5.52
N LEU A 101 5.62 -12.92 5.33
CA LEU A 101 4.18 -12.72 5.12
C LEU A 101 3.76 -13.23 3.73
N PRO A 102 2.49 -13.66 3.59
CA PRO A 102 1.96 -14.13 2.32
C PRO A 102 2.10 -13.08 1.20
N LEU A 103 2.27 -13.53 -0.04
CA LEU A 103 2.05 -12.67 -1.19
C LEU A 103 0.54 -12.34 -1.30
N PRO A 104 0.11 -11.08 -1.48
CA PRO A 104 -1.32 -10.73 -1.52
C PRO A 104 -2.05 -11.09 -2.84
N PHE A 105 -1.36 -11.75 -3.76
CA PHE A 105 -1.87 -12.21 -5.06
C PHE A 105 -1.27 -13.57 -5.42
N ASN A 106 -1.83 -14.22 -6.45
CA ASN A 106 -1.31 -15.49 -6.93
C ASN A 106 -0.06 -15.24 -7.80
N PRO A 107 1.13 -15.76 -7.44
CA PRO A 107 2.37 -15.49 -8.18
C PRO A 107 2.39 -16.09 -9.60
N HIS A 108 1.47 -17.00 -9.92
CA HIS A 108 1.33 -17.58 -11.26
C HIS A 108 0.43 -16.75 -12.18
N GLN A 109 -0.19 -15.67 -11.69
CA GLN A 109 -0.95 -14.76 -12.54
C GLN A 109 -0.05 -13.82 -13.31
N THR A 110 -0.30 -13.72 -14.61
CA THR A 110 0.44 -12.85 -15.52
C THR A 110 -0.18 -11.47 -15.66
N ASP A 111 -1.42 -11.29 -15.20
CA ASP A 111 -2.21 -10.05 -15.32
C ASP A 111 -2.23 -9.23 -14.02
N VAL A 112 -1.19 -9.36 -13.20
CA VAL A 112 -1.06 -8.60 -11.94
C VAL A 112 -0.56 -7.19 -12.24
N GLY A 113 -1.34 -6.19 -11.82
CA GLY A 113 -1.01 -4.77 -11.85
C GLY A 113 -0.15 -4.39 -10.66
N VAL A 114 -0.79 -3.79 -9.65
CA VAL A 114 -0.21 -3.42 -8.37
C VAL A 114 -0.82 -4.24 -7.24
N SER A 115 0.00 -4.61 -6.26
CA SER A 115 -0.47 -5.17 -4.99
C SER A 115 -0.01 -4.30 -3.83
N TRP A 116 -0.93 -3.61 -3.18
CA TRP A 116 -0.60 -2.81 -2.00
C TRP A 116 -0.21 -3.70 -0.83
N LEU A 117 0.78 -3.25 -0.05
CA LEU A 117 1.13 -3.84 1.25
C LEU A 117 0.63 -2.95 2.40
N TYR A 118 0.52 -1.65 2.14
CA TYR A 118 -0.17 -0.70 2.98
C TYR A 118 -1.31 -0.05 2.20
N THR A 119 -2.48 0.02 2.81
CA THR A 119 -3.70 0.53 2.20
C THR A 119 -4.20 1.77 2.92
N CYS A 120 -4.61 2.77 2.14
CA CYS A 120 -5.38 3.90 2.62
C CYS A 120 -6.52 4.20 1.65
N ALA A 121 -7.63 4.68 2.21
CA ALA A 121 -8.86 4.94 1.46
C ALA A 121 -9.33 3.80 0.54
N SER A 122 -8.97 2.56 0.86
CA SER A 122 -9.13 1.40 -0.01
C SER A 122 -10.56 0.91 -0.16
N GLN A 123 -10.77 0.14 -1.24
CA GLN A 123 -11.99 -0.63 -1.49
C GLN A 123 -11.65 -2.03 -2.00
N VAL A 124 -12.45 -3.02 -1.61
CA VAL A 124 -12.43 -4.37 -2.18
C VAL A 124 -13.56 -4.52 -3.18
N TYR A 125 -13.28 -5.14 -4.34
CA TYR A 125 -14.29 -5.40 -5.36
C TYR A 125 -14.43 -6.87 -5.79
N TYR A 126 -13.41 -7.70 -5.56
CA TYR A 126 -13.50 -9.15 -5.80
C TYR A 126 -12.60 -9.93 -4.83
N VAL A 127 -12.99 -11.17 -4.50
CA VAL A 127 -12.15 -12.09 -3.71
C VAL A 127 -12.12 -13.44 -4.42
N SER A 128 -10.94 -13.89 -4.82
CA SER A 128 -10.77 -15.17 -5.53
C SER A 128 -11.17 -16.37 -4.66
N PRO A 129 -11.39 -17.56 -5.25
CA PRO A 129 -11.60 -18.79 -4.48
C PRO A 129 -10.46 -19.06 -3.49
N ASP A 130 -9.24 -18.72 -3.86
CA ASP A 130 -8.02 -18.89 -3.04
C ASP A 130 -7.84 -17.79 -1.99
N GLY A 131 -8.74 -16.79 -1.94
CA GLY A 131 -8.75 -15.75 -0.92
C GLY A 131 -7.97 -14.46 -1.26
N TYR A 132 -7.45 -14.33 -2.49
CA TYR A 132 -6.81 -13.10 -2.93
C TYR A 132 -7.84 -12.01 -3.22
N ALA A 133 -7.68 -10.85 -2.59
CA ALA A 133 -8.62 -9.75 -2.70
C ALA A 133 -8.16 -8.75 -3.75
N GLN A 134 -8.95 -8.62 -4.81
CA GLN A 134 -8.80 -7.53 -5.76
C GLN A 134 -9.51 -6.28 -5.24
N GLY A 135 -8.84 -5.16 -5.39
CA GLY A 135 -9.25 -3.90 -4.78
C GLY A 135 -8.30 -2.79 -5.17
N PHE A 136 -8.56 -1.60 -4.66
CA PHE A 136 -7.67 -0.46 -4.82
C PHE A 136 -7.33 0.21 -3.50
N SER A 137 -6.25 1.00 -3.52
CA SER A 137 -5.83 1.91 -2.45
C SER A 137 -5.27 3.17 -3.09
N THR A 138 -5.40 4.31 -2.42
CA THR A 138 -4.80 5.58 -2.87
C THR A 138 -3.43 5.81 -2.21
N SER A 139 -2.74 4.75 -1.81
CA SER A 139 -1.47 4.87 -1.09
C SER A 139 -0.33 4.35 -1.94
N MET A 140 0.78 5.08 -1.96
CA MET A 140 2.01 4.65 -2.62
C MET A 140 3.16 4.38 -1.64
N VAL A 141 2.86 4.34 -0.34
CA VAL A 141 3.84 4.15 0.73
C VAL A 141 4.48 2.76 0.71
N ALA A 142 3.72 1.71 0.36
CA ALA A 142 4.28 0.36 0.22
C ALA A 142 3.42 -0.52 -0.70
N TYR A 143 3.99 -0.96 -1.81
CA TYR A 143 3.30 -1.76 -2.83
C TYR A 143 4.28 -2.60 -3.66
N ILE A 144 3.75 -3.65 -4.27
CA ILE A 144 4.44 -4.50 -5.24
C ILE A 144 3.94 -4.12 -6.63
N VAL A 145 4.85 -4.06 -7.59
CA VAL A 145 4.53 -3.79 -8.99
C VAL A 145 5.21 -4.83 -9.89
N THR A 146 4.51 -5.28 -10.92
CA THR A 146 5.12 -6.12 -11.96
C THR A 146 5.86 -5.27 -13.00
N PRO A 147 6.85 -5.82 -13.73
CA PRO A 147 7.53 -5.09 -14.79
C PRO A 147 6.56 -4.52 -15.85
N TYR A 148 5.52 -5.29 -16.18
CA TYR A 148 4.51 -4.89 -17.16
C TYR A 148 3.59 -3.78 -16.63
N ALA A 149 3.15 -3.86 -15.38
CA ALA A 149 2.39 -2.78 -14.75
C ALA A 149 3.19 -1.48 -14.64
N ALA A 150 4.48 -1.57 -14.32
CA ALA A 150 5.37 -0.42 -14.20
C ALA A 150 5.45 0.39 -15.51
N GLN A 151 5.43 -0.25 -16.68
CA GLN A 151 5.39 0.43 -17.98
C GLN A 151 4.17 1.36 -18.11
N TYR A 152 2.99 0.88 -17.74
CA TYR A 152 1.77 1.70 -17.79
C TYR A 152 1.73 2.79 -16.73
N LEU A 153 2.41 2.61 -15.59
CA LEU A 153 2.54 3.67 -14.60
C LEU A 153 3.48 4.79 -15.06
N ILE A 154 4.48 4.48 -15.87
CA ILE A 154 5.30 5.50 -16.56
C ILE A 154 4.43 6.30 -17.55
N GLU A 155 3.54 5.64 -18.31
CA GLU A 155 2.57 6.33 -19.18
C GLU A 155 1.68 7.29 -18.37
N LEU A 156 1.22 6.88 -17.18
CA LEU A 156 0.46 7.75 -16.27
C LEU A 156 1.28 8.98 -15.85
N ALA A 157 2.58 8.81 -15.54
CA ALA A 157 3.43 9.95 -15.18
C ALA A 157 3.57 10.97 -16.32
N GLU A 158 3.69 10.50 -17.55
CA GLU A 158 3.72 11.36 -18.75
C GLU A 158 2.37 12.05 -18.99
N LYS A 159 1.26 11.33 -18.81
CA LYS A 159 -0.09 11.90 -18.91
C LYS A 159 -0.29 13.03 -17.90
N VAL A 160 0.08 12.84 -16.63
CA VAL A 160 -0.02 13.87 -15.59
C VAL A 160 0.81 15.11 -15.96
N LYS A 161 2.03 14.91 -16.47
CA LYS A 161 2.88 16.00 -16.95
C LYS A 161 2.22 16.79 -18.08
N GLN A 162 1.60 16.11 -19.04
CA GLN A 162 1.01 16.73 -20.23
C GLN A 162 -0.31 17.44 -19.93
N GLU A 163 -1.19 16.83 -19.13
CA GLU A 163 -2.55 17.33 -18.90
C GLU A 163 -2.65 18.30 -17.71
N ILE A 164 -1.89 18.05 -16.63
CA ILE A 164 -1.96 18.82 -15.38
C ILE A 164 -0.77 19.77 -15.26
N GLY A 165 0.40 19.35 -15.76
CA GLY A 165 1.65 20.10 -15.63
C GLY A 165 2.39 19.79 -14.32
N THR A 166 3.60 20.33 -14.19
CA THR A 166 4.54 19.98 -13.11
C THR A 166 4.35 20.81 -11.83
N SER A 167 3.75 22.00 -11.94
CA SER A 167 3.55 22.95 -10.84
C SER A 167 2.18 22.84 -10.15
N ASN A 168 1.25 22.09 -10.74
CA ASN A 168 -0.11 21.94 -10.22
C ASN A 168 -0.23 20.69 -9.34
N TYR A 169 -1.16 20.73 -8.39
CA TYR A 169 -1.49 19.56 -7.59
C TYR A 169 -2.22 18.52 -8.45
N SER A 170 -1.86 17.25 -8.28
CA SER A 170 -2.49 16.10 -8.91
C SER A 170 -2.75 15.02 -7.85
N SER A 171 -3.87 14.31 -7.98
CA SER A 171 -4.18 13.08 -7.23
C SER A 171 -3.93 11.84 -8.09
N TRP A 172 -2.79 11.80 -8.77
CA TRP A 172 -2.37 10.73 -9.69
C TRP A 172 -2.40 9.34 -9.04
N ASP A 173 -2.14 9.27 -7.73
CA ASP A 173 -2.18 8.06 -6.91
C ASP A 173 -3.56 7.39 -6.92
N SER A 174 -4.62 8.19 -7.04
CA SER A 174 -6.01 7.72 -7.11
C SER A 174 -6.40 7.19 -8.50
N GLU A 175 -5.62 7.48 -9.54
CA GLU A 175 -5.88 7.04 -10.92
C GLU A 175 -5.28 5.66 -11.22
N ILE A 176 -4.30 5.21 -10.43
CA ILE A 176 -3.53 3.98 -10.66
C ILE A 176 -4.43 2.77 -10.93
N ASP A 177 -5.46 2.57 -10.11
CA ASP A 177 -6.36 1.42 -10.27
C ASP A 177 -7.10 1.46 -11.61
N SER A 178 -7.65 2.62 -11.96
CA SER A 178 -8.42 2.80 -13.21
C SER A 178 -7.52 2.63 -14.44
N VAL A 179 -6.30 3.15 -14.40
CA VAL A 179 -5.31 3.03 -15.48
C VAL A 179 -4.93 1.57 -15.70
N LEU A 180 -4.60 0.84 -14.63
CA LEU A 180 -4.19 -0.57 -14.74
C LEU A 180 -5.37 -1.46 -15.16
N LEU A 181 -6.56 -1.24 -14.63
CA LEU A 181 -7.77 -1.97 -15.04
C LEU A 181 -8.12 -1.74 -16.51
N ALA A 182 -7.94 -0.53 -17.04
CA ALA A 182 -8.13 -0.24 -18.46
C ALA A 182 -7.17 -1.02 -19.37
N LYS A 183 -6.03 -1.46 -18.84
CA LYS A 183 -5.05 -2.34 -19.50
C LYS A 183 -5.25 -3.82 -19.14
N GLN A 184 -6.40 -4.17 -18.56
CA GLN A 184 -6.78 -5.52 -18.13
C GLN A 184 -5.88 -6.11 -17.02
N LEU A 185 -5.19 -5.25 -16.25
CA LEU A 185 -4.40 -5.65 -15.10
C LEU A 185 -5.21 -5.57 -13.81
N LYS A 186 -5.06 -6.58 -12.96
CA LYS A 186 -5.78 -6.71 -11.69
C LYS A 186 -4.92 -6.20 -10.54
N ASN A 187 -5.53 -5.40 -9.67
CA ASN A 187 -4.85 -4.87 -8.51
C ASN A 187 -5.33 -5.56 -7.23
N TYR A 188 -4.44 -5.65 -6.24
CA TYR A 188 -4.65 -6.46 -5.04
C TYR A 188 -4.42 -5.67 -3.76
N ILE A 189 -5.24 -5.94 -2.75
CA ILE A 189 -5.07 -5.40 -1.41
C ILE A 189 -4.87 -6.53 -0.41
N PRO A 190 -4.11 -6.31 0.67
CA PRO A 190 -3.84 -7.36 1.63
C PRO A 190 -4.99 -7.46 2.63
N PHE A 191 -5.20 -8.67 3.16
CA PHE A 191 -6.20 -8.89 4.21
C PHE A 191 -5.95 -7.98 5.42
N GLN A 192 -4.70 -7.83 5.83
CA GLN A 192 -4.22 -6.88 6.84
C GLN A 192 -2.99 -6.14 6.31
N ASN A 193 -2.75 -4.89 6.73
CA ASN A 193 -1.61 -4.12 6.24
C ASN A 193 -0.29 -4.67 6.79
N TYR A 194 0.75 -4.70 5.96
CA TYR A 194 2.08 -5.24 6.33
C TYR A 194 3.01 -4.17 6.92
N GLY A 195 2.44 -3.02 7.24
CA GLY A 195 3.09 -1.90 7.86
C GLY A 195 2.17 -0.69 7.80
N GLU A 196 2.72 0.48 8.08
CA GLU A 196 1.98 1.73 7.97
C GLU A 196 2.86 2.88 7.49
N HIS A 197 2.20 3.95 7.06
CA HIS A 197 2.84 5.23 6.84
C HIS A 197 3.26 5.83 8.19
N GLY A 198 4.56 6.01 8.40
CA GLY A 198 5.14 6.53 9.63
C GLY A 198 5.46 8.03 9.61
N GLY A 199 5.34 8.65 8.44
CA GLY A 199 5.61 10.07 8.24
C GLY A 199 4.58 11.00 8.84
N LEU A 200 4.90 12.29 8.83
CA LEU A 200 3.98 13.35 9.25
C LEU A 200 2.95 13.65 8.16
N PRO A 201 1.74 14.10 8.53
CA PRO A 201 0.75 14.62 7.58
C PRO A 201 1.33 15.60 6.57
N ASN A 202 1.14 15.35 5.26
CA ASN A 202 1.46 16.33 4.23
C ASN A 202 0.45 17.49 4.28
N PRO A 203 0.87 18.74 4.57
CA PRO A 203 -0.04 19.89 4.60
C PRO A 203 -0.67 20.21 3.24
N GLU A 204 -0.06 19.80 2.13
CA GLU A 204 -0.59 19.98 0.78
C GLU A 204 -1.95 19.31 0.61
N HIS A 205 -2.09 18.05 1.03
CA HIS A 205 -3.36 17.32 0.96
C HIS A 205 -4.48 18.08 1.67
N HIS A 206 -4.21 18.68 2.83
CA HIS A 206 -5.23 19.45 3.55
C HIS A 206 -5.67 20.71 2.80
N ARG A 207 -4.72 21.42 2.19
CA ARG A 207 -5.02 22.61 1.36
C ARG A 207 -5.92 22.28 0.16
N HIS A 208 -5.87 21.03 -0.29
CA HIS A 208 -6.72 20.50 -1.36
C HIS A 208 -7.92 19.68 -0.85
N GLY A 209 -8.33 19.86 0.41
CA GLY A 209 -9.56 19.26 0.96
C GLY A 209 -9.48 17.77 1.32
N LEU A 210 -8.28 17.18 1.29
CA LEU A 210 -8.06 15.80 1.66
C LEU A 210 -7.76 15.65 3.17
N SER A 211 -7.91 14.42 3.66
CA SER A 211 -7.69 14.11 5.08
C SER A 211 -6.21 14.23 5.44
N LYS A 212 -5.91 14.79 6.61
CA LYS A 212 -4.55 14.99 7.11
C LYS A 212 -3.83 13.68 7.42
N THR A 213 -4.56 12.64 7.83
CA THR A 213 -3.96 11.44 8.40
C THR A 213 -4.57 10.18 7.81
N HIS A 214 -3.68 9.32 7.33
CA HIS A 214 -3.99 7.98 6.89
C HIS A 214 -2.99 7.05 7.56
N ARG A 215 -3.50 6.16 8.41
CA ARG A 215 -2.74 5.13 9.12
C ARG A 215 -3.46 3.80 8.91
N ALA A 216 -2.71 2.71 9.05
CA ALA A 216 -3.26 1.37 8.83
C ALA A 216 -4.38 1.10 9.83
N ASP A 217 -5.58 0.79 9.36
CA ASP A 217 -6.70 0.44 10.24
C ASP A 217 -6.45 -0.88 10.97
N ILE A 218 -5.78 -1.83 10.29
CA ILE A 218 -5.38 -3.12 10.83
C ILE A 218 -3.97 -3.45 10.38
N LEU A 219 -3.14 -3.95 11.30
CA LEU A 219 -1.80 -4.43 10.99
C LEU A 219 -1.77 -5.96 11.07
N TYR A 220 -0.93 -6.55 10.22
CA TYR A 220 -0.64 -7.97 10.27
C TYR A 220 0.13 -8.33 11.54
N GLY A 221 1.00 -7.44 12.03
CA GLY A 221 1.84 -7.65 13.21
C GLY A 221 2.24 -6.36 13.90
N LYS A 222 3.15 -6.46 14.87
CA LYS A 222 3.74 -5.30 15.53
C LYS A 222 4.68 -4.59 14.57
N LEU A 223 4.67 -3.25 14.56
CA LEU A 223 5.63 -2.45 13.80
C LEU A 223 7.07 -2.73 14.27
N ALA A 224 8.01 -2.75 13.32
CA ALA A 224 9.41 -3.04 13.59
C ALA A 224 10.10 -1.94 14.41
N PHE A 225 9.62 -0.70 14.28
CA PHE A 225 10.13 0.45 15.03
C PHE A 225 9.03 1.49 15.28
N VAL A 226 9.31 2.44 16.17
CA VAL A 226 8.37 3.52 16.50
C VAL A 226 8.29 4.50 15.34
N PRO A 227 7.09 4.77 14.78
CA PRO A 227 6.93 5.74 13.70
C PRO A 227 7.28 7.18 14.13
N SER A 228 7.82 7.98 13.20
CA SER A 228 8.19 9.38 13.46
C SER A 228 7.04 10.21 14.02
N TYR A 229 5.81 9.99 13.53
CA TYR A 229 4.63 10.70 14.06
C TYR A 229 4.38 10.46 15.56
N ALA A 230 4.85 9.35 16.12
CA ALA A 230 4.67 9.00 17.52
C ALA A 230 5.77 9.56 18.42
N VAL A 231 6.92 9.97 17.86
CA VAL A 231 8.06 10.50 18.62
C VAL A 231 7.88 11.98 18.98
N GLU A 232 7.20 12.76 18.15
CA GLU A 232 7.01 14.19 18.39
C GLU A 232 6.03 14.50 19.54
N GLY A 233 6.45 15.31 20.50
CA GLY A 233 5.55 16.00 21.44
C GLY A 233 5.29 15.32 22.80
N GLY A 234 6.23 14.54 23.35
CA GLY A 234 6.15 14.00 24.71
C GLY A 234 5.91 12.50 24.76
N ASN A 235 4.94 12.03 25.56
CA ASN A 235 4.73 10.59 25.84
C ASN A 235 4.37 9.80 24.57
N SER A 236 5.40 9.27 23.91
CA SER A 236 5.33 8.65 22.59
C SER A 236 4.42 7.42 22.53
N GLN A 237 4.30 6.68 23.64
CA GLN A 237 3.45 5.49 23.72
C GLN A 237 1.97 5.84 23.72
N LEU A 238 1.56 6.86 24.49
CA LEU A 238 0.17 7.31 24.52
C LEU A 238 -0.25 7.88 23.16
N LYS A 239 0.62 8.69 22.53
CA LYS A 239 0.37 9.23 21.20
C LYS A 239 0.22 8.12 20.16
N PHE A 240 1.14 7.14 20.17
CA PHE A 240 1.07 5.97 19.30
C PHE A 240 -0.26 5.24 19.48
N LEU A 241 -0.61 4.84 20.71
CA LEU A 241 -1.83 4.10 20.98
C LEU A 241 -3.10 4.85 20.56
N SER A 242 -3.16 6.16 20.82
CA SER A 242 -4.27 7.02 20.40
C SER A 242 -4.43 7.04 18.88
N VAL A 243 -3.33 7.22 18.14
CA VAL A 243 -3.35 7.20 16.67
C VAL A 243 -3.78 5.84 16.13
N ARG A 244 -3.28 4.73 16.69
CA ARG A 244 -3.66 3.37 16.29
C ARG A 244 -5.15 3.11 16.55
N LEU A 245 -5.68 3.54 17.71
CA LEU A 245 -7.11 3.42 18.03
C LEU A 245 -7.99 4.24 17.08
N GLN A 246 -7.59 5.48 16.77
CA GLN A 246 -8.30 6.31 15.78
C GLN A 246 -8.31 5.67 14.40
N ALA A 247 -7.17 5.12 13.96
CA ALA A 247 -7.08 4.41 12.69
C ALA A 247 -7.99 3.18 12.64
N ARG A 248 -8.03 2.41 13.74
CA ARG A 248 -8.92 1.24 13.91
C ARG A 248 -10.39 1.63 13.78
N LEU A 249 -10.82 2.66 14.51
CA LEU A 249 -12.19 3.17 14.46
C LEU A 249 -12.55 3.69 13.06
N LYS A 250 -11.62 4.39 12.39
CA LYS A 250 -11.80 4.87 11.02
C LYS A 250 -11.99 3.71 10.03
N GLY A 251 -11.26 2.60 10.18
CA GLY A 251 -11.43 1.40 9.36
C GLY A 251 -12.81 0.75 9.54
N ILE A 252 -13.25 0.57 10.78
CA ILE A 252 -14.58 0.04 11.10
C ILE A 252 -15.66 0.96 10.53
N ALA A 253 -15.54 2.28 10.75
CA ALA A 253 -16.49 3.25 10.22
C ALA A 253 -16.56 3.19 8.69
N ARG A 254 -15.43 3.07 7.99
CA ARG A 254 -15.38 2.91 6.53
C ARG A 254 -16.09 1.65 6.05
N LEU A 255 -16.01 0.54 6.79
CA LEU A 255 -16.79 -0.66 6.46
C LEU A 255 -18.29 -0.40 6.63
N VAL A 256 -18.70 0.13 7.79
CA VAL A 256 -20.12 0.38 8.13
C VAL A 256 -20.79 1.31 7.11
N ILE A 257 -20.12 2.38 6.69
CA ILE A 257 -20.66 3.35 5.72
C ILE A 257 -20.48 2.90 4.26
N GLY A 258 -20.04 1.66 4.01
CA GLY A 258 -19.88 1.11 2.66
C GLY A 258 -18.73 1.73 1.85
N LYS A 259 -17.78 2.40 2.49
CA LYS A 259 -16.59 2.98 1.83
C LYS A 259 -15.45 1.98 1.63
N PHE A 260 -15.44 0.85 2.32
CA PHE A 260 -14.49 -0.25 2.05
C PHE A 260 -15.10 -1.34 1.15
N LEU A 261 -16.37 -1.69 1.38
CA LEU A 261 -17.13 -2.62 0.54
C LEU A 261 -18.44 -1.95 0.14
N ARG A 262 -18.55 -1.56 -1.13
CA ARG A 262 -19.71 -0.80 -1.63
C ARG A 262 -20.91 -1.73 -1.90
N VAL A 263 -22.12 -1.24 -1.62
CA VAL A 263 -23.35 -2.01 -1.90
C VAL A 263 -23.50 -2.40 -3.39
N PRO A 264 -23.22 -1.51 -4.37
CA PRO A 264 -23.23 -1.90 -5.79
C PRO A 264 -22.27 -3.05 -6.13
N VAL A 265 -21.09 -3.09 -5.51
CA VAL A 265 -20.11 -4.16 -5.69
C VAL A 265 -20.66 -5.49 -5.19
N ILE A 266 -21.32 -5.51 -4.02
CA ILE A 266 -21.95 -6.72 -3.48
C ILE A 266 -23.04 -7.20 -4.44
N LYS A 267 -23.94 -6.31 -4.87
CA LYS A 267 -25.08 -6.63 -5.74
C LYS A 267 -24.65 -7.14 -7.12
N GLY A 268 -23.54 -6.62 -7.65
CA GLY A 268 -22.99 -7.04 -8.94
C GLY A 268 -22.04 -8.24 -8.86
N SER A 269 -21.72 -8.74 -7.67
CA SER A 269 -20.77 -9.84 -7.52
C SER A 269 -21.44 -11.19 -7.74
N SER A 270 -20.76 -12.10 -8.44
CA SER A 270 -21.13 -13.52 -8.49
C SER A 270 -20.89 -14.25 -7.17
N THR A 271 -20.13 -13.65 -6.23
CA THR A 271 -19.66 -14.30 -5.00
C THR A 271 -19.77 -13.37 -3.77
N PRO A 272 -20.96 -12.78 -3.51
CA PRO A 272 -21.14 -11.73 -2.50
C PRO A 272 -20.76 -12.18 -1.09
N GLY A 273 -20.98 -13.45 -0.75
CA GLY A 273 -20.61 -14.02 0.55
C GLY A 273 -19.11 -13.95 0.84
N ARG A 274 -18.25 -14.14 -0.18
CA ARG A 274 -16.79 -14.04 -0.02
C ARG A 274 -16.35 -12.61 0.27
N LEU A 275 -16.92 -11.63 -0.44
CA LEU A 275 -16.66 -10.21 -0.23
C LEU A 275 -17.03 -9.77 1.19
N ILE A 276 -18.26 -10.09 1.62
CA ILE A 276 -18.75 -9.76 2.95
C ILE A 276 -17.88 -10.44 4.01
N SER A 277 -17.56 -11.72 3.83
CA SER A 277 -16.72 -12.48 4.75
C SER A 277 -15.32 -11.86 4.89
N PHE A 278 -14.67 -11.53 3.78
CA PHE A 278 -13.36 -10.86 3.77
C PHE A 278 -13.42 -9.52 4.52
N ALA A 279 -14.39 -8.68 4.18
CA ALA A 279 -14.53 -7.34 4.73
C ALA A 279 -14.82 -7.36 6.25
N VAL A 280 -15.72 -8.24 6.71
CA VAL A 280 -16.05 -8.37 8.13
C VAL A 280 -14.90 -9.02 8.90
N ARG A 281 -14.34 -10.13 8.41
CA ARG A 281 -13.28 -10.87 9.12
C ARG A 281 -12.02 -10.05 9.29
N ARG A 282 -11.64 -9.18 8.33
CA ARG A 282 -10.47 -8.30 8.51
C ARG A 282 -10.64 -7.38 9.72
N GLN A 283 -11.87 -7.01 10.04
CA GLN A 283 -12.21 -6.17 11.19
C GLN A 283 -12.34 -6.94 12.51
N LEU A 284 -12.10 -8.26 12.56
CA LEU A 284 -12.09 -9.04 13.80
C LEU A 284 -10.71 -9.13 14.45
N SER A 285 -9.69 -8.47 13.88
CA SER A 285 -8.36 -8.40 14.48
C SER A 285 -8.37 -7.57 15.78
N MET A 286 -7.81 -8.13 16.85
CA MET A 286 -7.62 -7.40 18.11
C MET A 286 -6.26 -6.68 18.20
N ARG A 287 -5.45 -6.75 17.13
CA ARG A 287 -4.14 -6.09 17.07
C ARG A 287 -4.34 -4.60 16.79
N LEU A 288 -3.95 -3.76 17.75
CA LEU A 288 -3.86 -2.31 17.61
C LEU A 288 -2.47 -1.92 17.11
#